data_AF-A0A968CCJ6-F1
#
_entry.id   AF-A0A968CCJ6-F1
#
_cell.length_a   1.000
_cell.length_b   1.000
_cell.length_c   1.000
_cell.angle_alpha   90.00
_cell.angle_beta   90.00
_cell.angle_gamma   90.00
#
_symmetry.space_group_name_H-M   'P 1'
#
loop_
_entity.id
_entity.type
_entity.pdbx_description
1 polymer ?
#
loop_
_entity_poly.entity_id
_entity_poly.type
_entity_poly.pdbx_seq_one_letter_code
_entity_poly.pdbx_strand_id
1 'polypeptide(L)'
;MHPGATEICDDGIDNDCSGAEDDIPECAIINPLPDADGDGYTADVDCDDGNSWVNPGVEFDCGDSLDNDCDGVADEDAAADECMWFMNGMLD
;
A
#
# COMPACT_ATOMS: atom_id res chain seq x y z
N MET A 1 1.37 18.43 -14.10
CA MET A 1 0.72 17.94 -15.34
C MET A 1 1.30 18.63 -16.58
N HIS A 2 2.52 18.26 -16.96
CA HIS A 2 3.23 18.72 -18.15
C HIS A 2 3.84 17.50 -18.89
N PRO A 3 3.34 17.12 -20.08
CA PRO A 3 3.84 15.98 -20.85
C PRO A 3 5.37 15.85 -20.91
N GLY A 4 5.94 14.80 -20.32
CA GLY A 4 7.38 14.49 -20.31
C GLY A 4 8.26 15.38 -19.40
N ALA A 5 7.66 15.98 -18.38
CA ALA A 5 8.40 16.57 -17.26
C ALA A 5 9.10 15.49 -16.41
N THR A 6 9.95 15.91 -15.47
CA THR A 6 10.42 14.98 -14.43
C THR A 6 9.29 14.79 -13.43
N GLU A 7 9.01 13.54 -13.07
CA GLU A 7 8.04 13.21 -12.03
C GLU A 7 8.44 13.79 -10.67
N ILE A 8 7.43 14.20 -9.90
CA ILE A 8 7.58 14.52 -8.49
C ILE A 8 7.10 13.29 -7.74
N CYS A 9 8.03 12.54 -7.15
CA CYS A 9 7.69 11.27 -6.52
C CYS A 9 6.94 11.46 -5.20
N ASP A 10 6.13 10.44 -4.88
CA ASP A 10 5.40 10.26 -3.63
C ASP A 10 4.36 11.39 -3.38
N ASP A 11 3.87 12.03 -4.45
CA ASP A 11 2.78 13.01 -4.39
C ASP A 11 1.44 12.48 -4.94
N GLY A 12 1.44 11.26 -5.49
CA GLY A 12 0.26 10.59 -6.05
C GLY A 12 -0.31 11.32 -7.26
N ILE A 13 0.52 12.07 -7.98
CA ILE A 13 0.11 12.88 -9.13
C ILE A 13 1.04 12.58 -10.31
N ASP A 14 0.43 12.21 -11.44
CA ASP A 14 1.10 12.09 -12.75
C ASP A 14 1.60 13.47 -13.26
N ASN A 15 2.74 13.94 -12.73
CA ASN A 15 3.24 15.29 -12.97
C ASN A 15 3.64 15.48 -14.44
N ASP A 16 3.98 14.40 -15.13
CA ASP A 16 4.51 14.32 -16.48
C ASP A 16 3.51 13.80 -17.54
N CYS A 17 2.28 13.47 -17.13
CA CYS A 17 1.22 12.95 -17.99
C CYS A 17 1.58 11.65 -18.75
N SER A 18 2.46 10.79 -18.21
CA SER A 18 2.84 9.48 -18.78
C SER A 18 1.67 8.48 -18.72
N GLY A 19 0.73 8.70 -17.80
CA GLY A 19 -0.32 7.76 -17.43
C GLY A 19 0.01 6.89 -16.21
N ALA A 20 1.08 7.17 -15.47
CA ALA A 20 1.36 6.63 -14.15
C ALA A 20 1.59 7.78 -13.15
N GLU A 21 1.15 7.58 -11.90
CA GLU A 21 1.15 8.63 -10.86
C GLU A 21 2.53 8.77 -10.18
N ASP A 22 3.39 7.75 -10.29
CA ASP A 22 4.76 7.72 -9.79
C ASP A 22 5.63 6.82 -10.71
N ASP A 23 6.23 7.39 -11.76
CA ASP A 23 6.93 6.62 -12.79
C ASP A 23 8.15 5.85 -12.25
N ILE A 24 8.01 4.53 -12.16
CA ILE A 24 9.12 3.62 -11.84
C ILE A 24 9.79 3.19 -13.16
N PRO A 25 11.13 3.32 -13.33
CA PRO A 25 12.16 3.52 -12.30
C PRO A 25 12.65 4.97 -12.12
N GLU A 26 12.06 5.97 -12.78
CA GLU A 26 12.47 7.37 -12.66
C GLU A 26 12.46 7.81 -11.17
N CYS A 27 11.41 7.44 -10.44
CA CYS A 27 11.29 7.69 -8.99
C CYS A 27 12.21 6.84 -8.12
N ALA A 28 12.48 5.59 -8.50
CA ALA A 28 13.41 4.71 -7.78
C ALA A 28 14.89 5.19 -7.85
N ILE A 29 15.23 6.10 -8.77
CA ILE A 29 16.57 6.70 -8.86
C ILE A 29 16.68 7.96 -7.99
N ILE A 30 15.56 8.65 -7.72
CA ILE A 30 15.53 9.93 -7.01
C ILE A 30 15.21 9.73 -5.52
N ASN A 31 14.29 8.81 -5.20
CA ASN A 31 13.96 8.44 -3.82
C ASN A 31 14.53 7.04 -3.50
N PRO A 32 15.48 6.91 -2.54
CA PRO A 32 16.02 5.62 -2.13
C PRO A 32 15.02 4.74 -1.36
N LEU A 33 13.88 5.29 -0.95
CA LEU A 33 12.77 4.61 -0.28
C LEU A 33 11.47 5.03 -0.98
N PRO A 34 11.20 4.54 -2.20
CA PRO A 34 9.97 4.89 -2.93
C PRO A 34 8.74 4.45 -2.13
N ASP A 35 7.62 5.13 -2.35
CA ASP A 35 6.26 4.64 -2.11
C ASP A 35 5.74 4.15 -3.47
N ALA A 36 5.96 2.86 -3.77
CA ALA A 36 5.79 2.34 -5.13
C ALA A 36 4.34 1.97 -5.49
N ASP A 37 3.44 1.93 -4.51
CA ASP A 37 2.01 1.72 -4.73
C ASP A 37 1.12 2.94 -4.42
N GLY A 38 1.71 4.01 -3.86
CA GLY A 38 1.09 5.31 -3.69
C GLY A 38 0.13 5.39 -2.51
N ASP A 39 0.29 4.56 -1.48
CA ASP A 39 -0.59 4.56 -0.30
C ASP A 39 -0.16 5.53 0.81
N GLY A 40 0.98 6.20 0.62
CA GLY A 40 1.55 7.18 1.53
C GLY A 40 2.58 6.60 2.50
N TYR A 41 2.94 5.32 2.37
CA TYR A 41 3.95 4.65 3.16
C TYR A 41 5.13 4.22 2.28
N THR A 42 6.34 4.63 2.68
CA THR A 42 7.56 4.27 1.95
C THR A 42 8.05 2.87 2.34
N ALA A 43 8.82 2.25 1.45
CA ALA A 43 9.38 0.90 1.62
C ALA A 43 10.18 0.59 2.92
N ASP A 44 10.48 1.58 3.77
CA ASP A 44 11.09 1.37 5.08
C ASP A 44 10.08 1.06 6.20
N VAL A 45 8.83 1.43 6.00
CA VAL A 45 7.71 1.20 6.93
C VAL A 45 6.64 0.29 6.33
N ASP A 46 6.54 0.26 5.00
CA ASP A 46 5.66 -0.64 4.27
C ASP A 46 6.31 -2.02 4.06
N CYS A 47 5.61 -3.08 4.45
CA CYS A 47 6.00 -4.46 4.31
C CYS A 47 5.70 -5.07 2.93
N ASP A 48 4.84 -4.43 2.12
CA ASP A 48 4.57 -4.77 0.71
C ASP A 48 4.31 -3.51 -0.14
N ASP A 49 5.37 -2.74 -0.39
CA ASP A 49 5.47 -1.52 -1.24
C ASP A 49 5.04 -1.70 -2.72
N GLY A 50 4.39 -2.82 -3.07
CA GLY A 50 3.75 -3.06 -4.36
C GLY A 50 2.25 -3.27 -4.27
N ASN A 51 1.65 -3.07 -3.08
CA ASN A 51 0.26 -3.36 -2.78
C ASN A 51 -0.30 -2.34 -1.78
N SER A 52 -0.97 -1.31 -2.30
CA SER A 52 -1.54 -0.19 -1.53
C SER A 52 -2.63 -0.54 -0.51
N TRP A 53 -2.94 -1.83 -0.36
CA TRP A 53 -3.83 -2.37 0.68
C TRP A 53 -3.06 -3.04 1.83
N VAL A 54 -1.73 -3.01 1.80
CA VAL A 54 -0.84 -3.60 2.80
C VAL A 54 0.09 -2.49 3.28
N ASN A 55 -0.22 -1.88 4.43
CA ASN A 55 0.56 -0.78 4.99
C ASN A 55 0.20 -0.50 6.46
N PRO A 56 1.06 0.23 7.21
CA PRO A 56 0.82 0.59 8.61
C PRO A 56 -0.48 1.35 8.94
N GLY A 57 -1.22 1.82 7.93
CA GLY A 57 -2.50 2.51 8.08
C GLY A 57 -3.72 1.61 8.02
N VAL A 58 -3.57 0.33 7.69
CA VAL A 58 -4.68 -0.62 7.59
C VAL A 58 -5.21 -0.95 8.99
N GLU A 59 -6.50 -0.74 9.22
CA GLU A 59 -7.12 -0.89 10.55
C GLU A 59 -7.43 -2.34 10.90
N PHE A 60 -7.61 -3.20 9.89
CA PHE A 60 -8.09 -4.56 10.12
C PHE A 60 -7.99 -5.41 8.84
N ASP A 61 -7.31 -6.55 8.88
CA ASP A 61 -7.46 -7.57 7.83
C ASP A 61 -7.39 -9.00 8.33
N CYS A 62 -8.15 -9.88 7.69
CA CYS A 62 -8.36 -11.25 8.14
C CYS A 62 -8.54 -12.22 6.98
N GLY A 63 -7.69 -13.25 6.94
CA GLY A 63 -7.97 -14.47 6.18
C GLY A 63 -7.27 -14.62 4.85
N ASP A 64 -6.31 -13.76 4.56
CA ASP A 64 -5.37 -13.91 3.45
C ASP A 64 -3.97 -14.36 3.91
N SER A 65 -3.74 -14.44 5.22
CA SER A 65 -2.44 -14.82 5.81
C SER A 65 -1.30 -13.86 5.46
N LEU A 66 -1.65 -12.60 5.22
CA LEU A 66 -0.73 -11.48 5.08
C LEU A 66 -0.74 -10.61 6.34
N ASP A 67 0.30 -9.79 6.48
CA ASP A 67 0.49 -8.80 7.54
C ASP A 67 0.10 -7.45 6.94
N ASN A 68 -1.21 -7.17 6.87
CA ASN A 68 -1.72 -6.06 6.07
C ASN A 68 -1.55 -4.70 6.75
N ASP A 69 -1.27 -4.68 8.05
CA ASP A 69 -0.97 -3.47 8.81
C ASP A 69 0.53 -3.35 9.16
N CYS A 70 1.38 -4.24 8.62
CA CYS A 70 2.83 -4.22 8.76
C CYS A 70 3.31 -4.10 10.22
N ASP A 71 2.58 -4.68 11.17
CA ASP A 71 2.88 -4.65 12.59
C ASP A 71 3.88 -5.76 12.99
N GLY A 72 4.10 -6.72 12.07
CA GLY A 72 4.97 -7.87 12.23
C GLY A 72 4.23 -9.18 12.54
N VAL A 73 2.90 -9.18 12.51
CA VAL A 73 2.05 -10.33 12.84
C VAL A 73 0.93 -10.49 11.79
N ALA A 74 1.13 -11.43 10.86
CA ALA A 74 0.08 -11.83 9.93
C ALA A 74 -1.17 -12.38 10.65
N ASP A 75 -2.35 -11.95 10.21
CA ASP A 75 -3.66 -12.35 10.76
C ASP A 75 -3.71 -12.25 12.31
N GLU A 76 -3.19 -11.16 12.89
CA GLU A 76 -3.02 -10.96 14.34
C GLU A 76 -4.28 -11.22 15.20
N ASP A 77 -5.45 -11.16 14.56
CA ASP A 77 -6.74 -11.34 15.19
C ASP A 77 -7.63 -12.41 14.54
N ALA A 78 -7.07 -13.41 13.85
CA ALA A 78 -7.84 -14.56 13.34
C ALA A 78 -8.66 -15.31 14.42
N ALA A 79 -8.40 -15.04 15.71
CA ALA A 79 -9.17 -15.52 16.85
C ALA A 79 -10.08 -14.47 17.52
N ALA A 80 -9.97 -13.18 17.18
CA ALA A 80 -10.88 -12.13 17.64
C ALA A 80 -12.20 -12.19 16.86
N ASP A 81 -13.29 -11.93 17.57
CA ASP A 81 -14.68 -11.96 17.08
C ASP A 81 -14.91 -11.10 15.82
N GLU A 82 -13.99 -10.18 15.52
CA GLU A 82 -14.09 -9.23 14.41
C GLU A 82 -13.67 -9.84 13.05
N CYS A 83 -12.76 -10.84 13.04
CA CYS A 83 -12.39 -11.59 11.81
C CYS A 83 -13.48 -12.60 11.40
N MET A 84 -14.29 -13.03 12.37
CA MET A 84 -15.40 -13.95 12.13
C MET A 84 -16.58 -13.30 11.42
N TRP A 85 -16.61 -11.96 11.35
CA TRP A 85 -17.69 -11.19 10.74
C TRP A 85 -17.60 -11.14 9.21
N PHE A 86 -16.38 -11.07 8.65
CA PHE A 86 -16.15 -11.04 7.21
C PHE A 86 -16.07 -12.42 6.56
N MET A 87 -15.56 -13.44 7.26
CA MET A 87 -15.39 -14.78 6.68
C MET A 87 -16.66 -15.62 6.57
N ASN A 88 -17.69 -15.35 7.38
CA ASN A 88 -18.84 -16.28 7.49
C ASN A 88 -20.18 -15.76 6.98
N GLY A 89 -20.30 -14.53 6.45
CA GLY A 89 -21.52 -14.08 5.77
C GLY A 89 -22.84 -14.36 6.51
N MET A 90 -22.85 -14.38 7.84
CA MET A 90 -24.03 -14.76 8.63
C MET A 90 -24.83 -13.52 9.04
N LEU A 91 -25.71 -13.07 8.13
CA LEU A 91 -26.97 -12.41 8.47
C LEU A 91 -28.12 -13.06 7.67
N ASP A 92 -28.65 -14.17 8.21
CA ASP A 92 -30.07 -14.56 8.27
C ASP A 92 -30.24 -15.42 9.53
#